data_AF-A0A225VRD6-F1
#
_entry.id   AF-A0A225VRD6-F1
#
_cell.length_a   1.000
_cell.length_b   1.000
_cell.length_c   1.000
_cell.angle_alpha   90.00
_cell.angle_beta   90.00
_cell.angle_gamma   90.00
#
_symmetry.space_group_name_H-M   'P 1'
#
loop_
_entity.id
_entity.type
_entity.pdbx_description
1 polymer ?
#
loop_
_entity_poly.entity_id
_entity_poly.type
_entity_poly.pdbx_seq_one_letter_code
_entity_poly.pdbx_strand_id
1 'polypeptide(L)'
;MGLVTNAGLSPLLGYIMLSRREKPALKVFISKLSSQFGGEDKFALYLQSAIEMDDAAALKVKKLQEKLFRKWENDKLYPDSVITKIFKVTTGTPKPMMSRIVDRYNTFLKKKHE
;
A
#
# COMPACT_ATOMS: atom_id res chain seq x y z
N MET A 1 -15.42 13.61 -25.60
CA MET A 1 -15.25 12.29 -24.97
C MET A 1 -13.79 12.14 -24.57
N GLY A 2 -13.48 12.31 -23.28
CA GLY A 2 -12.11 12.32 -22.77
C GLY A 2 -11.57 10.90 -22.60
N LEU A 3 -10.47 10.61 -23.30
CA LEU A 3 -9.72 9.36 -23.25
C LEU A 3 -9.12 9.17 -21.85
N VAL A 4 -9.84 8.51 -20.95
CA VAL A 4 -9.29 7.91 -19.72
C VAL A 4 -8.47 6.70 -20.15
N THR A 5 -7.28 6.94 -20.70
CA THR A 5 -6.36 5.88 -21.10
C THR A 5 -5.08 5.96 -20.28
N ASN A 6 -4.96 5.00 -19.37
CA ASN A 6 -3.75 4.18 -19.22
C ASN A 6 -2.47 4.76 -18.58
N ALA A 7 -2.53 5.84 -17.80
CA ALA A 7 -1.38 6.21 -16.95
C ALA A 7 -1.37 5.48 -15.59
N GLY A 8 -2.55 5.27 -14.98
CA GLY A 8 -2.66 4.63 -13.66
C GLY A 8 -2.56 3.09 -13.66
N LEU A 9 -2.73 2.45 -14.81
CA LEU A 9 -2.74 0.98 -14.94
C LEU A 9 -1.39 0.38 -15.37
N SER A 10 -0.50 1.15 -15.97
CA SER A 10 0.83 0.69 -16.38
C SER A 10 1.69 0.17 -15.20
N PRO A 11 1.68 0.78 -13.99
CA PRO A 11 2.39 0.22 -12.84
C PRO A 11 1.74 -1.07 -12.30
N LEU A 12 0.42 -1.20 -12.46
CA LEU A 12 -0.35 -2.37 -12.07
C LEU A 12 -0.10 -3.56 -13.01
N LEU A 13 0.21 -3.32 -14.29
CA LEU A 13 0.63 -4.37 -15.23
C LEU A 13 2.04 -4.88 -14.94
N GLY A 14 2.95 -3.99 -14.49
CA GLY A 14 4.27 -4.39 -13.98
C GLY A 14 4.20 -5.37 -12.80
N TYR A 15 3.10 -5.39 -12.05
CA TYR A 15 2.87 -6.31 -10.93
C TYR A 15 2.77 -7.78 -11.37
N ILE A 16 2.22 -8.06 -12.56
CA ILE A 16 1.92 -9.44 -13.01
C ILE A 16 3.19 -10.17 -13.46
N MET A 17 4.19 -9.45 -13.99
CA MET A 17 5.44 -10.04 -14.47
C MET A 17 6.52 -10.27 -13.38
N LEU A 18 6.33 -9.74 -12.17
CA LEU A 18 7.38 -9.69 -11.12
C LEU A 18 7.18 -10.66 -9.96
N SER A 19 6.21 -11.57 -10.05
CA SER A 19 5.83 -12.56 -9.01
C SER A 19 6.89 -13.64 -8.71
N ARG A 20 8.17 -13.40 -9.02
CA ARG A 20 9.28 -14.32 -8.75
C ARG A 20 10.62 -13.65 -8.43
N ARG A 21 10.64 -12.46 -7.80
CA ARG A 21 11.91 -11.78 -7.42
C ARG A 21 12.07 -11.54 -5.92
N GLU A 22 13.34 -11.54 -5.51
CA GLU A 22 13.86 -11.43 -4.14
C GLU A 22 13.36 -10.18 -3.37
N LYS A 23 13.36 -10.26 -2.04
CA LYS A 23 12.90 -9.19 -1.13
C LYS A 23 13.46 -7.78 -1.45
N PRO A 24 14.73 -7.60 -1.85
CA PRO A 24 15.27 -6.29 -2.20
C PRO A 24 14.56 -5.64 -3.40
N ALA A 25 14.20 -6.43 -4.42
CA ALA A 25 13.53 -5.92 -5.62
C ALA A 25 12.11 -5.44 -5.31
N LEU A 26 11.38 -6.13 -4.43
CA LEU A 26 10.05 -5.72 -3.99
C LEU A 26 10.09 -4.35 -3.28
N LYS A 27 11.05 -4.15 -2.37
CA LYS A 27 11.20 -2.90 -1.62
C LYS A 27 11.46 -1.72 -2.57
N VAL A 28 12.44 -1.85 -3.46
CA VAL A 28 12.78 -0.80 -4.44
C VAL A 28 11.59 -0.46 -5.33
N PHE A 29 10.87 -1.47 -5.81
CA PHE A 29 9.69 -1.27 -6.65
C PHE A 29 8.58 -0.51 -5.91
N ILE A 30 8.19 -0.96 -4.71
CA ILE A 30 7.13 -0.30 -3.95
C ILE A 30 7.53 1.13 -3.60
N SER A 31 8.77 1.38 -3.17
CA SER A 31 9.26 2.74 -2.92
C SER A 31 9.18 3.62 -4.17
N LYS A 32 9.62 3.11 -5.34
CA LYS A 32 9.54 3.86 -6.59
C LYS A 32 8.10 4.13 -6.99
N LEU A 33 7.21 3.16 -6.84
CA LEU A 33 5.79 3.31 -7.13
C LEU A 33 5.17 4.35 -6.21
N SER A 34 5.34 4.23 -4.89
CA SER A 34 4.83 5.20 -3.92
C SER A 34 5.33 6.62 -4.18
N SER A 35 6.57 6.77 -4.68
CA SER A 35 7.09 8.10 -5.06
C SER A 35 6.25 8.77 -6.16
N GLN A 36 5.67 7.99 -7.08
CA GLN A 36 4.79 8.54 -8.14
C GLN A 36 3.46 9.05 -7.58
N PHE A 37 3.07 8.60 -6.39
CA PHE A 37 1.90 9.09 -5.65
C PHE A 37 2.28 10.16 -4.61
N GLY A 38 3.54 10.58 -4.58
CA GLY A 38 4.04 11.61 -3.66
C GLY A 38 4.39 11.10 -2.26
N GLY A 39 4.58 9.78 -2.08
CA GLY A 39 4.97 9.16 -0.82
C GLY A 39 4.19 7.88 -0.50
N GLU A 40 4.70 7.11 0.47
CA GLU A 40 4.04 5.88 0.94
C GLU A 40 2.72 6.17 1.68
N ASP A 41 2.63 7.31 2.35
CA ASP A 41 1.42 7.81 3.01
C ASP A 41 0.28 8.04 2.01
N LYS A 42 0.53 8.82 0.96
CA LYS A 42 -0.44 9.12 -0.09
C LYS A 42 -0.80 7.88 -0.89
N PHE A 43 0.19 7.04 -1.16
CA PHE A 43 -0.04 5.77 -1.84
C PHE A 43 -0.94 4.84 -1.03
N ALA A 44 -0.71 4.69 0.27
CA ALA A 44 -1.54 3.87 1.14
C ALA A 44 -2.99 4.38 1.19
N LEU A 45 -3.19 5.70 1.29
CA LEU A 45 -4.51 6.33 1.24
C LEU A 45 -5.21 6.06 -0.10
N TYR A 46 -4.49 6.23 -1.21
CA TYR A 46 -5.03 5.97 -2.54
C TYR A 46 -5.48 4.51 -2.71
N LEU A 47 -4.65 3.55 -2.30
CA LEU A 47 -5.01 2.13 -2.35
C LEU A 47 -6.24 1.84 -1.49
N GLN A 48 -6.31 2.41 -0.29
CA GLN A 48 -7.46 2.20 0.60
C GLN A 48 -8.75 2.78 0.00
N SER A 49 -8.70 4.00 -0.53
CA SER A 49 -9.84 4.61 -1.22
C SER A 49 -10.28 3.79 -2.44
N ALA A 50 -9.34 3.32 -3.26
CA ALA A 50 -9.67 2.50 -4.43
C ALA A 50 -10.31 1.15 -4.04
N ILE A 51 -9.91 0.54 -2.91
CA ILE A 51 -10.56 -0.66 -2.37
C ILE A 51 -11.99 -0.40 -1.92
N GLU A 52 -12.26 0.78 -1.37
CA GLU A 52 -13.59 1.16 -0.86
C GLU A 52 -14.56 1.61 -1.97
N MET A 53 -14.05 1.99 -3.15
CA MET A 53 -14.86 2.53 -4.25
C MET A 53 -15.26 1.51 -5.31
N ASP A 54 -14.46 0.46 -5.54
CA ASP A 54 -14.64 -0.46 -6.66
C ASP A 54 -14.33 -1.91 -6.24
N ASP A 55 -15.38 -2.70 -6.05
CA ASP A 55 -15.28 -4.12 -5.69
C ASP A 55 -14.59 -4.98 -6.74
N ALA A 56 -14.72 -4.64 -8.03
CA ALA A 56 -14.10 -5.39 -9.13
C ALA A 56 -12.58 -5.12 -9.19
N ALA A 57 -12.15 -3.88 -8.95
CA ALA A 57 -10.74 -3.53 -8.83
C ALA A 57 -10.14 -3.95 -7.46
N ALA A 58 -10.96 -4.08 -6.43
CA ALA A 58 -10.54 -4.30 -5.05
C ALA A 58 -9.57 -5.48 -4.90
N LEU A 59 -9.74 -6.58 -5.64
CA LEU A 59 -8.83 -7.74 -5.53
C LEU A 59 -7.39 -7.38 -5.92
N LYS A 60 -7.20 -6.67 -7.04
CA LYS A 60 -5.86 -6.28 -7.53
C LYS A 60 -5.26 -5.20 -6.63
N VAL A 61 -6.08 -4.26 -6.16
CA VAL A 61 -5.63 -3.20 -5.26
C VAL A 61 -5.26 -3.75 -3.89
N LYS A 62 -6.03 -4.69 -3.32
CA LYS A 62 -5.69 -5.43 -2.08
C LYS A 62 -4.34 -6.14 -2.21
N LYS A 63 -4.12 -6.84 -3.32
CA LYS A 63 -2.84 -7.50 -3.65
C LYS A 63 -1.66 -6.53 -3.70
N LEU A 64 -1.88 -5.28 -4.11
CA LEU A 64 -0.86 -4.23 -4.09
C LEU A 64 -0.66 -3.64 -2.69
N GLN A 65 -1.75 -3.46 -1.94
CA GLN A 65 -1.72 -3.05 -0.52
C GLN A 65 -0.95 -4.07 0.33
N GLU A 66 -1.13 -5.37 0.12
CA GLU A 66 -0.36 -6.42 0.79
C GLU A 66 1.14 -6.37 0.44
N LYS A 67 1.50 -5.97 -0.79
CA LYS A 67 2.92 -5.76 -1.15
C LYS A 67 3.52 -4.57 -0.41
N LEU A 68 2.75 -3.49 -0.24
CA LEU A 68 3.13 -2.36 0.60
C LEU A 68 3.33 -2.80 2.06
N PHE A 69 2.42 -3.61 2.60
CA PHE A 69 2.53 -4.16 3.95
C PHE A 69 3.75 -5.06 4.14
N ARG A 70 4.06 -5.93 3.16
CA ARG A 70 5.30 -6.73 3.18
C ARG A 70 6.55 -5.86 3.19
N LYS A 71 6.53 -4.72 2.49
CA LYS A 71 7.64 -3.77 2.56
C LYS A 71 7.75 -3.17 3.97
N TRP A 72 6.65 -2.70 4.56
CA TRP A 72 6.63 -2.17 5.93
C TRP A 72 7.14 -3.18 6.95
N GLU A 73 6.73 -4.44 6.82
CA GLU A 73 7.23 -5.54 7.64
C GLU A 73 8.74 -5.74 7.47
N ASN A 74 9.24 -5.78 6.22
CA ASN A 74 10.68 -5.89 5.94
C ASN A 74 11.48 -4.69 6.49
N ASP A 75 10.86 -3.51 6.55
CA ASP A 75 11.42 -2.30 7.14
C ASP A 75 11.23 -2.25 8.68
N LYS A 76 10.72 -3.33 9.28
CA LYS A 76 10.46 -3.48 10.72
C LYS A 76 9.52 -2.38 11.26
N LEU A 77 8.55 -1.97 10.46
CA LEU A 77 7.52 -1.02 10.86
C LEU A 77 6.35 -1.78 11.48
N TYR A 78 6.13 -1.56 12.77
CA TYR A 78 4.95 -2.02 13.48
C TYR A 78 3.76 -1.07 13.25
N PRO A 79 2.49 -1.48 13.50
CA PRO A 79 1.30 -0.65 13.33
C PRO A 79 1.46 0.80 13.85
N ASP A 80 1.93 0.97 15.08
CA ASP A 80 2.14 2.30 15.69
C ASP A 80 3.28 3.09 15.02
N SER A 81 4.31 2.39 14.54
CA SER A 81 5.38 3.00 13.77
C SER A 81 4.91 3.46 12.39
N VAL A 82 3.90 2.83 11.79
CA VAL A 82 3.33 3.27 10.51
C VAL A 82 2.61 4.61 10.69
N ILE A 83 1.84 4.78 11.77
CA ILE A 83 1.18 6.06 12.09
C ILE A 83 2.19 7.20 12.22
N THR A 84 3.28 6.96 12.96
CA THR A 84 4.26 8.01 13.27
C THR A 84 5.28 8.23 12.15
N LYS A 85 5.77 7.17 11.49
CA LYS A 85 6.87 7.27 10.49
C LYS A 85 6.37 7.41 9.05
N ILE A 86 5.25 6.77 8.70
CA ILE A 86 4.68 6.86 7.36
C ILE A 86 3.69 8.03 7.29
N PHE A 87 2.66 8.01 8.14
CA PHE A 87 1.63 9.05 8.13
C PHE A 87 2.02 10.34 8.86
N LYS A 88 3.19 10.36 9.53
CA LYS A 88 3.74 11.53 10.23
C LYS A 88 2.78 12.14 11.25
N VAL A 89 1.92 11.31 11.86
CA VAL A 89 1.02 11.74 12.93
C VAL A 89 1.77 11.60 14.25
N THR A 90 2.35 12.70 14.73
CA THR A 90 3.11 12.75 15.98
C THR A 90 2.28 13.25 17.17
N THR A 91 1.20 13.98 16.89
CA THR A 91 0.28 14.54 17.89
C THR A 91 -1.16 14.50 17.37
N GLY A 92 -2.11 14.16 18.25
CA GLY A 92 -3.53 14.08 17.92
C GLY A 92 -3.97 12.72 17.37
N THR A 93 -5.26 12.60 17.10
CA THR A 93 -5.88 11.35 16.65
C THR A 93 -5.64 11.14 15.14
N PRO A 94 -5.18 9.95 14.70
CA PRO A 94 -5.08 9.63 13.29
C PRO A 94 -6.43 9.77 12.59
N LYS A 95 -6.41 10.21 11.32
CA LYS A 95 -7.64 10.25 10.53
C LYS A 95 -8.23 8.84 10.39
N PRO A 96 -9.57 8.67 10.32
CA PRO A 96 -10.21 7.35 10.26
C PRO A 96 -9.65 6.44 9.17
N MET A 97 -9.29 6.99 8.01
CA MET A 97 -8.70 6.23 6.91
C MET A 97 -7.31 5.66 7.26
N MET A 98 -6.49 6.40 7.99
CA MET A 98 -5.17 5.94 8.45
C MET A 98 -5.33 4.79 9.43
N SER A 99 -6.27 4.91 10.37
CA SER A 99 -6.60 3.83 11.31
C SER A 99 -7.03 2.56 10.58
N ARG A 100 -7.92 2.66 9.57
CA ARG A 100 -8.33 1.50 8.76
C ARG A 100 -7.16 0.82 8.04
N ILE A 101 -6.22 1.60 7.51
CA ILE A 101 -5.03 1.06 6.85
C ILE A 101 -4.17 0.30 7.86
N VAL A 102 -3.98 0.87 9.04
CA VAL A 102 -3.18 0.26 10.12
C VAL A 102 -3.86 -0.97 10.71
N ASP A 103 -5.19 -0.97 10.83
CA ASP A 103 -5.96 -2.15 11.24
C ASP A 103 -5.80 -3.28 10.22
N ARG A 104 -5.93 -2.98 8.92
CA ARG A 104 -5.67 -3.96 7.86
C ARG A 104 -4.24 -4.48 7.89
N TYR A 105 -3.27 -3.62 8.16
CA TYR A 105 -1.88 -4.02 8.30
C TYR A 105 -1.67 -4.95 9.51
N ASN A 106 -2.28 -4.63 10.65
CA ASN A 106 -2.25 -5.48 11.83
C ASN A 106 -2.88 -6.86 11.56
N THR A 107 -4.02 -6.91 10.86
CA THR A 107 -4.63 -8.17 10.41
C THR A 107 -3.70 -8.95 9.47
N PHE A 108 -3.02 -8.27 8.54
CA PHE A 108 -2.05 -8.89 7.64
C PHE A 108 -0.89 -9.55 8.39
N LEU A 109 -0.34 -8.88 9.42
CA LEU A 109 0.72 -9.44 10.26
C LEU A 109 0.24 -10.67 11.03
N LYS A 110 -0.95 -10.62 11.65
CA LYS A 110 -1.51 -11.74 12.42
C LYS A 110 -1.70 -13.00 11.57
N LYS A 111 -2.34 -12.87 10.40
CA LYS A 111 -2.60 -13.99 9.47
C LYS A 111 -1.35 -14.69 8.92
N LYS A 112 -0.19 -14.05 8.98
CA LYS A 112 1.07 -14.61 8.49
C LYS A 112 1.80 -15.42 9.57
N HIS A 113 1.45 -15.21 10.84
CA HIS A 113 2.05 -15.87 12.00
C HIS A 113 1.15 -16.97 12.60
N GLU A 114 0.00 -17.23 11.98
CA GLU A 114 -0.85 -18.42 12.17
C GLU A 114 -0.45 -19.52 11.17
#